data_AF-A0A356ZC76-F1
#
_entry.id   AF-A0A356ZC76-F1
#
_cell.length_a   1.000
_cell.length_b   1.000
_cell.length_c   1.000
_cell.angle_alpha   90.00
_cell.angle_beta   90.00
_cell.angle_gamma   90.00
#
_symmetry.space_group_name_H-M   'P 1'
#
loop_
_entity.id
_entity.type
_entity.pdbx_description
1 polymer ?
#
loop_
_entity_poly.entity_id
_entity_poly.type
_entity_poly.pdbx_seq_one_letter_code
_entity_poly.pdbx_strand_id
1 'polypeptide(L)'
;MAGLMHLVGLPGEAALPLVMGYFLNIYAAIGALLPLGLTAKQISIMAAMLLMAHSLPMELAVNKKTGVKVKGLLLVRLVLSVTSGLLVNWLM
;
A
#
# COMPACT_ATOMS: atom_id res chain seq x y z
N MET A 1 5.73 -9.78 -10.43
CA MET A 1 5.62 -8.97 -9.19
C MET A 1 6.68 -9.30 -8.12
N ALA A 2 7.21 -10.52 -8.03
CA ALA A 2 8.17 -10.91 -6.98
C ALA A 2 9.38 -9.96 -6.80
N GLY A 3 9.97 -9.47 -7.90
CA GLY A 3 11.11 -8.54 -7.83
C GLY A 3 10.80 -7.18 -7.20
N LEU A 4 9.58 -6.63 -7.38
CA LEU A 4 9.21 -5.32 -6.83
C LEU A 4 8.90 -5.38 -5.34
N MET A 5 8.30 -6.48 -4.87
CA MET A 5 8.00 -6.66 -3.45
C MET A 5 9.29 -6.83 -2.63
N HIS A 6 10.30 -7.52 -3.17
CA HIS A 6 11.60 -7.66 -2.51
C HIS A 6 12.31 -6.32 -2.28
N LEU A 7 12.09 -5.30 -3.12
CA LEU A 7 12.69 -3.97 -2.90
C LEU A 7 12.24 -3.35 -1.57
N VAL A 8 11.00 -3.59 -1.17
CA VAL A 8 10.43 -3.11 0.10
C VAL A 8 10.48 -4.18 1.20
N GLY A 9 11.20 -5.29 0.99
CA GLY A 9 11.32 -6.37 1.99
C GLY A 9 10.06 -7.24 2.16
N LEU A 10 9.15 -7.22 1.19
CA LEU A 10 7.94 -8.04 1.19
C LEU A 10 8.10 -9.28 0.30
N PRO A 11 7.48 -10.42 0.66
CA PRO A 11 7.45 -11.59 -0.19
C PRO A 11 6.50 -11.37 -1.38
N GLY A 12 6.63 -12.17 -2.43
CA GLY A 12 5.87 -11.98 -3.67
C GLY A 12 4.35 -12.10 -3.49
N GLU A 13 3.91 -12.93 -2.55
CA GLU A 13 2.52 -13.20 -2.21
C GLU A 13 1.81 -11.98 -1.59
N ALA A 14 2.57 -11.07 -0.97
CA ALA A 14 2.03 -9.83 -0.39
C ALA A 14 1.56 -8.80 -1.46
N ALA A 15 1.89 -9.04 -2.73
CA ALA A 15 1.49 -8.16 -3.83
C ALA A 15 -0.03 -8.07 -3.99
N LEU A 16 -0.74 -9.21 -3.89
CA LEU A 16 -2.20 -9.23 -4.08
C LEU A 16 -2.93 -8.48 -2.95
N PRO A 17 -2.66 -8.73 -1.65
CA PRO A 17 -3.23 -7.93 -0.57
C PRO A 17 -2.94 -6.42 -0.71
N LEU A 18 -1.74 -6.05 -1.14
CA LEU A 18 -1.36 -4.65 -1.31
C LEU A 18 -2.20 -3.98 -2.41
N VAL A 19 -2.35 -4.65 -3.56
CA VAL A 19 -3.22 -4.16 -4.66
C VAL A 19 -4.68 -4.08 -4.22
N MET A 20 -5.18 -5.07 -3.49
CA MET A 20 -6.54 -5.04 -2.95
C MET A 20 -6.75 -3.85 -2.01
N GLY A 21 -5.77 -3.53 -1.17
CA GLY A 21 -5.83 -2.35 -0.32
C GLY A 21 -5.78 -1.04 -1.10
N TYR A 22 -4.93 -0.95 -2.11
CA TYR A 22 -4.81 0.24 -2.95
C TYR A 22 -6.07 0.53 -3.75
N PHE A 23 -6.76 -0.50 -4.25
CA PHE A 23 -7.90 -0.32 -5.14
C PHE A 23 -9.26 -0.40 -4.44
N LEU A 24 -9.38 -1.25 -3.41
CA LEU A 24 -10.64 -1.49 -2.71
C LEU A 24 -10.65 -0.78 -1.36
N ASN A 25 -10.09 -1.40 -0.33
CA ASN A 25 -10.01 -0.87 1.04
C ASN A 25 -9.11 -1.74 1.94
N ILE A 26 -8.82 -1.24 3.13
CA ILE A 26 -7.97 -1.90 4.13
C ILE A 26 -8.56 -3.25 4.58
N TYR A 27 -9.89 -3.38 4.68
CA TYR A 27 -10.51 -4.65 5.09
C TYR A 27 -10.28 -5.77 4.06
N ALA A 28 -10.37 -5.44 2.77
CA ALA A 28 -10.05 -6.38 1.69
C ALA A 28 -8.57 -6.81 1.73
N ALA A 29 -7.65 -5.87 1.99
CA ALA A 29 -6.23 -6.18 2.15
C ALA A 29 -5.98 -7.11 3.34
N ILE A 30 -6.58 -6.84 4.50
CA ILE A 30 -6.44 -7.67 5.71
C ILE A 30 -6.94 -9.09 5.43
N GLY A 31 -8.12 -9.24 4.81
CA GLY A 31 -8.67 -10.55 4.48
C GLY A 31 -7.73 -11.39 3.58
N ALA A 32 -7.08 -10.75 2.61
CA ALA A 32 -6.11 -11.42 1.73
C ALA A 32 -4.74 -11.64 2.39
N LEU A 33 -4.35 -10.81 3.36
CA LEU A 33 -3.05 -10.86 4.03
C LEU A 33 -3.00 -11.92 5.15
N LEU A 34 -4.11 -12.14 5.87
CA LEU A 34 -4.19 -13.07 7.00
C LEU A 34 -3.61 -14.49 6.74
N PRO A 35 -3.92 -15.16 5.62
CA PRO A 35 -3.44 -16.53 5.38
C PRO A 35 -1.94 -16.60 5.01
N LEU A 36 -1.27 -15.47 4.76
CA LEU A 36 0.11 -15.46 4.26
C LEU A 36 1.18 -15.69 5.34
N GLY A 37 0.81 -15.68 6.63
CA GLY A 37 1.76 -15.93 7.72
C GLY A 37 2.92 -14.93 7.76
N LEU A 38 2.68 -13.68 7.35
CA LEU A 38 3.71 -12.65 7.29
C LEU A 38 4.31 -12.36 8.67
N THR A 39 5.61 -12.08 8.69
CA THR A 39 6.31 -11.65 9.91
C THR A 39 5.80 -10.29 10.40
N ALA A 40 6.01 -9.97 11.69
CA ALA A 40 5.67 -8.65 12.24
C ALA A 40 6.27 -7.50 11.41
N LYS A 41 7.53 -7.63 10.97
CA LYS A 41 8.19 -6.69 10.07
C LYS A 41 7.42 -6.48 8.76
N GLN A 42 7.06 -7.57 8.09
CA GLN A 42 6.33 -7.51 6.81
C GLN A 42 4.92 -6.92 6.99
N ILE A 43 4.24 -7.25 8.08
CA ILE A 43 2.93 -6.65 8.41
C ILE A 43 3.08 -5.14 8.65
N SER A 44 4.11 -4.71 9.36
CA SER A 44 4.40 -3.28 9.57
C SER A 44 4.69 -2.54 8.26
N ILE A 45 5.46 -3.15 7.35
CA ILE A 45 5.71 -2.60 6.01
C ILE A 45 4.38 -2.46 5.25
N MET A 46 3.57 -3.52 5.19
CA MET A 46 2.24 -3.50 4.55
C MET A 46 1.35 -2.41 5.13
N ALA A 47 1.28 -2.30 6.46
CA ALA A 47 0.48 -1.30 7.14
C ALA A 47 0.93 0.13 6.81
N ALA A 48 2.24 0.40 6.79
CA ALA A 48 2.79 1.71 6.45
C ALA A 48 2.51 2.10 4.99
N MET A 49 2.61 1.13 4.06
CA MET A 49 2.30 1.35 2.65
C MET A 49 0.80 1.64 2.44
N LEU A 50 -0.08 0.85 3.07
CA LEU A 50 -1.53 0.98 2.97
C LEU A 50 -2.08 2.24 3.66
N LEU A 51 -1.46 2.67 4.77
CA LEU A 51 -1.80 3.92 5.45
C LEU A 51 -1.70 5.11 4.47
N MET A 52 -0.66 5.12 3.63
CA MET A 52 -0.41 6.19 2.66
C MET A 52 -1.26 6.09 1.40
N ALA A 53 -1.70 4.88 1.01
CA ALA A 53 -2.25 4.65 -0.33
C ALA A 53 -3.40 3.62 -0.40
N HIS A 54 -4.31 3.56 0.58
CA HIS A 54 -5.52 2.74 0.46
C HIS A 54 -6.62 3.43 -0.37
N SER A 55 -7.52 2.62 -0.96
CA SER A 55 -8.76 3.08 -1.60
C SER A 55 -8.58 4.20 -2.64
N LEU A 56 -7.48 4.18 -3.39
CA LEU A 56 -7.10 5.23 -4.34
C LEU A 56 -8.22 5.62 -5.33
N PRO A 57 -8.96 4.68 -5.98
CA PRO A 57 -10.02 5.08 -6.90
C PRO A 57 -11.11 5.92 -6.23
N MET A 58 -11.54 5.51 -5.04
CA MET A 58 -12.55 6.21 -4.25
C MET A 58 -12.03 7.58 -3.78
N GLU A 59 -10.82 7.62 -3.22
CA GLU A 59 -10.25 8.84 -2.69
C GLU A 59 -9.95 9.87 -3.78
N LEU A 60 -9.48 9.45 -4.94
CA LEU A 60 -9.30 10.33 -6.10
C LEU A 60 -10.65 10.84 -6.62
N ALA A 61 -11.69 10.00 -6.65
CA ALA A 61 -13.03 10.42 -7.08
C ALA A 61 -13.63 11.47 -6.12
N VAL A 62 -13.44 11.30 -4.80
CA VAL A 62 -13.89 12.25 -3.78
C VAL A 62 -13.10 13.56 -3.87
N ASN A 63 -11.76 13.49 -3.89
CA ASN A 63 -10.91 14.69 -3.97
C ASN A 63 -11.04 15.44 -5.30
N LYS A 64 -11.45 14.77 -6.38
CA LYS A 64 -11.78 15.48 -7.63
C LYS A 64 -12.89 16.51 -7.43
N LYS A 65 -13.85 16.23 -6.54
CA LYS A 65 -14.98 17.13 -6.25
C LYS A 65 -14.58 18.38 -5.45
N THR A 66 -13.41 18.37 -4.81
CA THR A 66 -12.89 19.51 -4.03
C THR A 66 -11.98 20.43 -4.86
N GLY A 67 -11.80 20.15 -6.16
CA GLY A 67 -10.93 20.93 -7.05
C GLY A 67 -9.45 20.54 -7.00
N VAL A 68 -9.09 19.51 -6.23
CA VAL A 68 -7.71 19.02 -6.14
C VAL A 68 -7.25 18.37 -7.45
N LYS A 69 -5.99 18.60 -7.84
CA LYS A 69 -5.35 17.93 -8.98
C LYS A 69 -5.11 16.45 -8.66
N VAL A 70 -6.05 15.59 -9.08
CA VAL A 70 -6.02 14.14 -8.82
C VAL A 70 -4.71 13.44 -9.20
N LYS A 71 -4.06 13.84 -10.29
CA LYS A 71 -2.78 13.25 -10.71
C LYS A 71 -1.66 13.52 -9.70
N GLY A 72 -1.59 14.72 -9.16
CA GLY A 72 -0.61 15.08 -8.12
C GLY A 72 -0.87 14.32 -6.83
N LEU A 73 -2.14 14.22 -6.41
CA LEU A 73 -2.54 13.45 -5.23
C LEU A 73 -2.17 11.97 -5.36
N LEU A 74 -2.47 11.34 -6.51
CA LEU A 74 -2.10 9.96 -6.80
C LEU A 74 -0.58 9.75 -6.69
N LEU A 75 0.20 10.61 -7.35
CA LEU A 75 1.66 10.51 -7.34
C LEU A 75 2.23 10.63 -5.92
N VAL A 76 1.79 11.63 -5.16
CA VAL A 76 2.23 11.83 -3.77
C VAL A 76 1.92 10.60 -2.92
N ARG A 77 0.71 10.06 -3.00
CA ARG A 77 0.31 8.87 -2.22
C ARG A 77 1.14 7.64 -2.58
N LEU A 78 1.35 7.38 -3.87
CA LEU A 78 2.17 6.24 -4.30
C LEU A 78 3.64 6.39 -3.89
N VAL A 79 4.21 7.58 -4.02
CA VAL A 79 5.59 7.86 -3.59
C VAL A 79 5.72 7.71 -2.08
N LEU A 80 4.82 8.32 -1.30
CA LEU A 80 4.82 8.19 0.15
C LEU A 80 4.64 6.75 0.61
N SER A 81 3.81 5.98 -0.11
CA SER A 81 3.61 4.56 0.18
C SER A 81 4.85 3.73 -0.06
N VAL A 82 5.50 3.86 -1.23
CA VAL A 82 6.74 3.11 -1.51
C VAL A 82 7.86 3.54 -0.56
N THR A 83 8.02 4.84 -0.33
CA THR A 83 9.06 5.36 0.58
C THR A 83 8.81 4.96 2.02
N SER A 84 7.56 4.95 2.51
CA SER A 84 7.26 4.45 3.86
C SER A 84 7.57 2.97 4.00
N GLY A 85 7.25 2.14 2.99
CA GLY A 85 7.60 0.73 2.97
C GLY A 85 9.12 0.50 3.03
N LEU A 86 9.89 1.25 2.23
CA LEU A 86 11.36 1.21 2.26
C LEU A 86 11.93 1.64 3.61
N LEU A 87 11.40 2.72 4.20
CA LEU A 87 11.85 3.23 5.49
C LEU A 87 11.60 2.22 6.62
N VAL A 88 10.40 1.63 6.67
CA VAL A 88 10.07 0.62 7.69
C VAL A 88 10.92 -0.63 7.50
N ASN A 89 11.16 -1.06 6.26
CA ASN A 89 12.04 -2.19 5.98
C ASN A 89 13.50 -1.95 6.38
N TRP A 90 13.94 -0.69 6.39
CA TRP A 90 15.28 -0.30 6.86
C TRP A 90 15.37 -0.20 8.39
N LEU A 91 14.31 0.27 9.05
CA LEU A 91 14.27 0.45 10.51
C LEU A 91 14.09 -0.84 11.30
N MET A 92 13.41 -1.84 10.73
CA MET A 92 13.08 -3.13 11.36
C MET A 92 13.79 -4.26 10.64
#